data_AF-C9LV62-F1
#
_entry.id   AF-C9LV62-F1
#
_cell.length_a   1.000
_cell.length_b   1.000
_cell.length_c   1.000
_cell.angle_alpha   90.00
_cell.angle_beta   90.00
_cell.angle_gamma   90.00
#
_symmetry.space_group_name_H-M   'P 1'
#
loop_
_entity.id
_entity.type
_entity.pdbx_description
1 polymer ?
#
loop_
_entity_poly.entity_id
_entity_poly.type
_entity_poly.pdbx_seq_one_letter_code
_entity_poly.pdbx_strand_id
1 'polypeptide(L)'
;MNAMITSWQNDAVIKLAAFLPEINSTIFYANEADSVYNRETNQGEITSQKGVRSVRIVRYAILFCVLVALFTGAMLYYSSTHRDETQSALALLEEETLSPEEREQEAAQREAREAERLAEEARRKEREARIEKLKEGMERTDSGAYTWYSYPEEKKLAGGLYVQPLLGHSRDSTFRCNILYYYSMHESSMRGWIFGDHFAIEADGERRTWEIAEKKRRDHLDKDVEFLTERSQIALGEEGAFILRRASNAHAARFIYWSTAEGKSISHTLTSEEKRRLRNMIALYDLWQEP
;
A
#
# COMPACT_ATOMS: atom_id res chain seq x y z
N MET A 1 24.16 -4.63 -4.97
CA MET A 1 24.12 -5.11 -3.56
C MET A 1 25.17 -4.45 -2.67
N ASN A 2 26.41 -4.23 -3.13
CA ASN A 2 27.48 -3.57 -2.34
C ASN A 2 27.22 -2.10 -1.95
N ALA A 3 26.39 -1.36 -2.69
CA ALA A 3 26.06 0.03 -2.36
C ALA A 3 25.01 0.20 -1.24
N MET A 4 24.25 -0.86 -0.92
CA MET A 4 23.14 -0.80 0.05
C MET A 4 23.61 -1.16 1.46
N ILE A 5 24.66 -1.99 1.58
CA ILE A 5 25.25 -2.38 2.86
C ILE A 5 26.10 -1.24 3.45
N THR A 6 26.79 -0.48 2.59
CA THR A 6 27.57 0.70 3.00
C THR A 6 26.71 1.87 3.46
N SER A 7 25.49 2.04 2.92
CA SER A 7 24.59 3.13 3.34
C SER A 7 23.98 2.87 4.72
N TRP A 8 23.62 1.63 5.04
CA TRP A 8 23.09 1.26 6.37
C TRP A 8 24.15 1.32 7.47
N GLN A 9 25.41 0.98 7.14
CA GLN A 9 26.51 1.02 8.10
C GLN A 9 26.95 2.45 8.42
N ASN A 10 26.95 3.36 7.44
CA ASN A 10 27.21 4.79 7.69
C ASN A 10 26.13 5.42 8.58
N ASP A 11 24.86 5.04 8.41
CA ASP A 11 23.76 5.61 9.18
C ASP A 11 23.80 5.17 10.67
N ALA A 12 24.25 3.94 10.95
CA ALA A 12 24.45 3.45 12.32
C ALA A 12 25.62 4.14 13.03
N VAL A 13 26.74 4.38 12.32
CA VAL A 13 27.92 5.08 12.86
C VAL A 13 27.62 6.56 13.10
N ILE A 14 26.87 7.21 12.20
CA ILE A 14 26.43 8.61 12.36
C ILE A 14 25.46 8.73 13.55
N LYS A 15 24.54 7.77 13.72
CA LYS A 15 23.63 7.75 14.89
C LYS A 15 24.37 7.50 16.21
N LEU A 16 25.44 6.70 16.21
CA LEU A 16 26.27 6.51 17.41
C LEU A 16 27.11 7.76 17.74
N ALA A 17 27.64 8.44 16.72
CA ALA A 17 28.39 9.68 16.88
C ALA A 17 27.50 10.85 17.34
N ALA A 18 26.23 10.88 16.96
CA ALA A 18 25.24 11.84 17.44
C ALA A 18 24.80 11.61 18.90
N PHE A 19 24.98 10.40 19.44
CA PHE A 19 24.62 10.06 20.82
C PHE A 19 25.74 10.37 21.84
N LEU A 20 26.99 10.50 21.38
CA LEU A 20 28.15 10.79 22.22
C LEU A 20 28.10 12.18 22.91
N PRO A 21 27.62 13.27 22.25
CA PRO A 21 27.40 14.56 22.90
C PRO A 21 26.30 14.54 23.98
N GLU A 22 25.24 13.75 23.81
CA GLU A 22 24.14 13.62 24.79
C GLU A 22 24.58 12.86 26.05
N ILE A 23 25.48 11.89 25.92
CA ILE A 23 26.09 11.23 27.08
C ILE A 23 27.02 12.18 27.83
N ASN A 24 27.77 13.02 27.11
CA ASN A 24 28.70 13.97 27.72
C ASN A 24 27.98 15.13 28.43
N SER A 25 26.84 15.61 27.89
CA SER A 25 26.00 16.61 28.56
C SER A 25 25.32 16.04 29.81
N THR A 26 24.83 14.80 29.76
CA THR A 26 24.19 14.14 30.92
C THR A 26 25.18 13.95 32.08
N ILE A 27 26.47 13.70 31.80
CA ILE A 27 27.52 13.58 32.81
C ILE A 27 27.92 14.95 33.40
N PHE A 28 27.92 16.02 32.61
CA PHE A 28 28.17 17.38 33.11
C PHE A 28 27.01 17.90 33.98
N TYR A 29 25.76 17.67 33.59
CA TYR A 29 24.58 18.08 34.36
C TYR A 29 24.40 17.27 35.67
N ALA A 30 24.87 16.02 35.71
CA ALA A 30 24.86 15.23 36.95
C ALA A 30 25.90 15.71 37.97
N ASN A 31 27.06 16.20 37.52
CA ASN A 31 28.09 16.77 38.42
C ASN A 31 27.72 18.16 38.96
N GLU A 32 26.97 18.98 38.21
CA GLU A 32 26.49 20.27 38.70
C GLU A 32 25.36 20.12 39.74
N ALA A 33 24.47 19.13 39.57
CA ALA A 33 23.37 18.87 40.50
C ALA A 33 23.84 18.38 41.90
N ASP A 34 24.95 17.64 41.96
CA ASP A 34 25.56 17.22 43.24
C ASP A 34 26.32 18.36 43.96
N SER A 35 26.64 19.46 43.27
CA SER A 35 27.31 20.62 43.87
C SER A 35 26.35 21.66 44.47
N VAL A 36 25.08 21.68 44.01
CA VAL A 36 24.06 22.65 44.46
C VAL A 36 23.17 22.07 45.56
N TYR A 37 23.05 20.74 45.68
CA TYR A 37 22.21 20.09 46.71
C TYR A 37 22.94 19.77 48.02
N ASN A 38 24.18 20.24 48.21
CA ASN A 38 24.98 19.97 49.41
C ASN A 38 25.07 21.17 50.38
N ARG A 39 24.07 22.06 50.34
CA ARG A 39 23.96 23.20 51.28
C ARG A 39 22.81 23.11 52.27
N GLU A 40 21.92 22.13 52.17
CA GLU A 40 20.85 21.96 53.15
C GLU A 40 20.70 20.52 53.60
N THR A 41 20.72 20.36 54.92
CA THR A 41 20.29 19.22 55.73
C THR A 41 21.25 18.03 55.89
N ASN A 42 21.86 18.01 57.08
CA ASN A 42 22.39 16.83 57.75
C ASN A 42 21.31 15.74 57.88
N GLN A 43 21.33 14.76 56.99
CA GLN A 43 20.91 13.36 57.22
C GLN A 43 21.87 12.50 56.41
N GLY A 44 22.93 11.91 56.98
CA GLY A 44 22.81 10.82 57.93
C GLY A 44 22.92 9.46 57.21
N GLU A 45 24.12 9.16 56.70
CA GLU A 45 24.73 7.82 56.74
C GLU A 45 24.07 6.58 56.08
N ILE A 46 23.17 6.70 55.09
CA ILE A 46 22.67 5.50 54.36
C ILE A 46 22.90 5.54 52.83
N THR A 47 23.30 6.67 52.26
CA THR A 47 23.42 6.85 50.79
C THR A 47 24.85 6.73 50.22
N SER A 48 25.89 6.80 51.06
CA SER A 48 27.28 6.84 50.57
C SER A 48 27.77 5.52 49.94
N GLN A 49 27.33 4.36 50.45
CA GLN A 49 27.77 3.06 49.91
C GLN A 49 27.12 2.67 48.57
N LYS A 50 25.90 3.18 48.29
CA LYS A 50 25.20 2.92 47.02
C LYS A 50 25.77 3.80 45.89
N GLY A 51 26.09 5.08 46.14
CA GLY A 51 26.66 5.97 45.13
C GLY A 51 28.02 5.49 44.58
N VAL A 52 28.92 5.03 45.45
CA VAL A 52 30.27 4.55 45.05
C VAL A 52 30.21 3.24 44.27
N ARG A 53 29.28 2.33 44.60
CA ARG A 53 29.05 1.09 43.83
C ARG A 53 28.43 1.38 42.47
N SER A 54 27.46 2.28 42.39
CA SER A 54 26.80 2.67 41.13
C SER A 54 27.78 3.31 40.14
N VAL A 55 28.68 4.20 40.59
CA VAL A 55 29.68 4.83 39.72
C VAL A 55 30.72 3.83 39.20
N ARG A 56 31.10 2.81 40.00
CA ARG A 56 31.98 1.73 39.54
C ARG A 56 31.30 0.85 38.49
N ILE A 57 30.03 0.47 38.71
CA ILE A 57 29.26 -0.35 37.77
C ILE A 57 29.08 0.39 36.43
N VAL A 58 28.77 1.69 36.46
CA VAL A 58 28.65 2.51 35.25
C VAL A 58 29.99 2.61 34.52
N ARG A 59 31.12 2.79 35.24
CA ARG A 59 32.45 2.79 34.63
C ARG A 59 32.80 1.44 33.97
N TYR A 60 32.49 0.31 34.60
CA TYR A 60 32.72 -1.00 34.00
C TYR A 60 31.81 -1.25 32.80
N ALA A 61 30.56 -0.78 32.83
CA ALA A 61 29.65 -0.86 31.69
C ALA A 61 30.18 -0.05 30.49
N ILE A 62 30.67 1.18 30.73
CA ILE A 62 31.28 2.01 29.68
C ILE A 62 32.54 1.35 29.12
N LEU A 63 33.43 0.84 29.99
CA LEU A 63 34.65 0.17 29.56
C LEU A 63 34.35 -1.10 28.73
N PHE A 64 33.33 -1.86 29.13
CA PHE A 64 32.84 -3.01 28.38
C PHE A 64 32.29 -2.59 27.01
N CYS A 65 31.47 -1.54 26.93
CA CYS A 65 30.97 -1.02 25.66
C CYS A 65 32.11 -0.54 24.74
N VAL A 66 33.13 0.11 25.28
CA VAL A 66 34.31 0.53 24.50
C VAL A 66 35.11 -0.68 24.02
N LEU A 67 35.29 -1.70 24.86
CA LEU A 67 35.95 -2.94 24.45
C LEU A 67 35.17 -3.67 23.35
N VAL A 68 33.84 -3.77 23.47
CA VAL A 68 33.00 -4.37 22.43
C VAL A 68 33.06 -3.56 21.15
N ALA A 69 33.04 -2.23 21.21
CA ALA A 69 33.18 -1.37 20.04
C ALA A 69 34.55 -1.52 19.37
N LEU A 70 35.63 -1.60 20.15
CA LEU A 70 36.99 -1.85 19.64
C LEU A 70 37.11 -3.24 19.03
N PHE A 71 36.56 -4.27 19.65
CA PHE A 71 36.60 -5.64 19.13
C PHE A 71 35.77 -5.78 17.86
N THR A 72 34.59 -5.16 17.81
CA THR A 72 33.72 -5.14 16.63
C THR A 72 34.36 -4.33 15.50
N GLY A 73 34.98 -3.18 15.82
CA GLY A 73 35.73 -2.38 14.86
C GLY A 73 36.96 -3.10 14.31
N ALA A 74 37.71 -3.81 15.17
CA ALA A 74 38.84 -4.62 14.76
C ALA A 74 38.41 -5.81 13.88
N MET A 75 37.31 -6.48 14.23
CA MET A 75 36.75 -7.55 13.40
C MET A 75 36.27 -7.04 12.05
N LEU A 76 35.58 -5.90 12.01
CA LEU A 76 35.10 -5.29 10.77
C LEU A 76 36.29 -4.85 9.90
N TYR A 77 37.29 -4.20 10.48
CA TYR A 77 38.51 -3.77 9.78
C TYR A 77 39.32 -4.96 9.25
N TYR A 78 39.48 -6.01 10.06
CA TYR A 78 40.14 -7.24 9.63
C TYR A 78 39.34 -7.92 8.51
N SER A 79 38.01 -8.02 8.66
CA SER A 79 37.14 -8.59 7.63
C SER A 79 37.08 -7.76 6.35
N SER A 80 37.31 -6.45 6.41
CA SER A 80 37.28 -5.57 5.24
C SER A 80 38.61 -5.51 4.52
N THR A 81 39.73 -5.59 5.24
CA THR A 81 41.08 -5.56 4.66
C THR A 81 41.55 -6.93 4.18
N HIS A 82 41.15 -8.01 4.86
CA HIS A 82 41.56 -9.37 4.51
C HIS A 82 40.45 -10.17 3.80
N ARG A 83 39.31 -9.56 3.47
CA ARG A 83 38.24 -10.23 2.70
C ARG A 83 38.74 -10.66 1.33
N ASP A 84 39.44 -9.77 0.64
CA ASP A 84 39.92 -10.03 -0.71
C ASP A 84 41.04 -11.07 -0.70
N GLU A 85 41.91 -11.09 0.30
CA GLU A 85 42.98 -12.11 0.44
C GLU A 85 42.44 -13.47 0.89
N THR A 86 41.46 -13.52 1.80
CA THR A 86 40.84 -14.79 2.21
C THR A 86 39.88 -15.33 1.16
N GLN A 87 39.10 -14.49 0.48
CA GLN A 87 38.26 -14.93 -0.64
C GLN A 87 39.08 -15.25 -1.88
N SER A 88 40.21 -14.57 -2.15
CA SER A 88 41.11 -14.95 -3.25
C SER A 88 41.93 -16.19 -2.93
N ALA A 89 42.42 -16.38 -1.70
CA ALA A 89 43.10 -17.62 -1.30
C ALA A 89 42.13 -18.81 -1.25
N LEU A 90 40.89 -18.61 -0.80
CA LEU A 90 39.83 -19.63 -0.87
C LEU A 90 39.41 -19.89 -2.30
N ALA A 91 39.25 -18.86 -3.14
CA ALA A 91 38.94 -19.03 -4.56
C ALA A 91 40.09 -19.69 -5.33
N LEU A 92 41.34 -19.41 -5.00
CA LEU A 92 42.52 -20.06 -5.57
C LEU A 92 42.60 -21.54 -5.14
N LEU A 93 42.25 -21.87 -3.89
CA LEU A 93 42.17 -23.25 -3.41
C LEU A 93 40.96 -24.03 -3.98
N GLU A 94 39.81 -23.37 -4.19
CA GLU A 94 38.64 -23.96 -4.87
C GLU A 94 38.92 -24.17 -6.37
N GLU A 95 39.58 -23.21 -7.03
CA GLU A 95 39.92 -23.27 -8.45
C GLU A 95 40.97 -24.34 -8.76
N GLU A 96 41.84 -24.67 -7.79
CA GLU A 96 42.83 -25.75 -7.87
C GLU A 96 42.24 -27.15 -7.59
N THR A 97 41.01 -27.24 -7.06
CA THR A 97 40.36 -28.53 -6.69
C THR A 97 39.10 -28.87 -7.48
N LEU A 98 38.48 -27.92 -8.19
CA LEU A 98 37.33 -28.15 -9.05
C LEU A 98 37.74 -28.81 -10.38
N SER A 99 37.18 -30.00 -10.63
CA SER A 99 37.25 -30.69 -11.92
C SER A 99 36.77 -29.76 -13.05
N PRO A 100 37.32 -29.83 -14.28
CA PRO A 100 36.84 -29.06 -15.43
C PRO A 100 35.31 -29.14 -15.62
N GLU A 101 34.73 -30.30 -15.31
CA GLU A 101 33.29 -30.56 -15.37
C GLU A 101 32.48 -29.76 -14.32
N GLU A 102 33.04 -29.52 -13.13
CA GLU A 102 32.37 -28.79 -12.06
C GLU A 102 32.39 -27.27 -12.31
N ARG A 103 33.45 -26.75 -12.95
CA ARG A 103 33.52 -25.35 -13.41
C ARG A 103 32.51 -25.05 -14.51
N GLU A 104 32.30 -25.97 -15.45
CA GLU A 104 31.27 -25.84 -16.48
C GLU A 104 29.86 -25.88 -15.89
N GLN A 105 29.61 -26.76 -14.91
CA GLN A 105 28.33 -26.82 -14.20
C GLN A 105 28.05 -25.55 -13.38
N GLU A 106 29.05 -24.99 -12.68
CA GLU A 106 28.90 -23.73 -11.96
C GLU A 106 28.67 -22.54 -12.89
N ALA A 107 29.40 -22.47 -14.01
CA ALA A 107 29.20 -21.44 -15.02
C ALA A 107 27.78 -21.51 -15.61
N ALA A 108 27.32 -22.72 -15.95
CA ALA A 108 25.95 -22.94 -16.43
C ALA A 108 24.89 -22.58 -15.37
N GLN A 109 25.13 -22.87 -14.08
CA GLN A 109 24.23 -22.46 -12.99
C GLN A 109 24.23 -20.95 -12.73
N ARG A 110 25.36 -20.26 -12.93
CA ARG A 110 25.43 -18.79 -12.84
C ARG A 110 24.68 -18.17 -14.01
N GLU A 111 24.90 -18.66 -15.23
CA GLU A 111 24.19 -18.22 -16.43
C GLU A 111 22.68 -18.48 -16.30
N ALA A 112 22.26 -19.64 -15.79
CA ALA A 112 20.86 -19.96 -15.55
C ALA A 112 20.21 -19.02 -14.51
N ARG A 113 20.91 -18.72 -13.40
CA ARG A 113 20.43 -17.76 -12.38
C ARG A 113 20.36 -16.33 -12.90
N GLU A 114 21.33 -15.91 -13.71
CA GLU A 114 21.30 -14.60 -14.34
C GLU A 114 20.18 -14.49 -15.39
N ALA A 115 19.97 -15.54 -16.19
CA ALA A 115 18.86 -15.64 -17.12
C ALA A 115 17.51 -15.61 -16.41
N GLU A 116 17.35 -16.33 -15.29
CA GLU A 116 16.15 -16.31 -14.47
C GLU A 116 15.88 -14.92 -13.89
N ARG A 117 16.91 -14.24 -13.36
CA ARG A 117 16.78 -12.86 -12.86
C ARG A 117 16.36 -11.90 -13.96
N LEU A 118 16.98 -12.00 -15.15
CA LEU A 118 16.64 -11.14 -16.29
C LEU A 118 15.21 -11.41 -16.78
N ALA A 119 14.78 -12.68 -16.80
CA ALA A 119 13.42 -13.06 -17.14
C ALA A 119 12.41 -12.51 -16.12
N GLU A 120 12.71 -12.58 -14.83
CA GLU A 120 11.82 -12.06 -13.78
C GLU A 120 11.75 -10.52 -13.80
N GLU A 121 12.86 -9.83 -14.03
CA GLU A 121 12.86 -8.38 -14.22
C GLU A 121 12.06 -7.97 -15.47
N ALA A 122 12.18 -8.72 -16.56
CA ALA A 122 11.41 -8.50 -17.77
C ALA A 122 9.91 -8.70 -17.52
N ARG A 123 9.52 -9.79 -16.84
CA ARG A 123 8.13 -10.04 -16.42
C ARG A 123 7.58 -8.93 -15.54
N ARG A 124 8.36 -8.45 -14.57
CA ARG A 124 7.96 -7.35 -13.69
C ARG A 124 7.72 -6.06 -14.48
N LYS A 125 8.64 -5.71 -15.39
CA LYS A 125 8.50 -4.53 -16.26
C LYS A 125 7.29 -4.64 -17.18
N GLU A 126 7.06 -5.82 -17.78
CA GLU A 126 5.88 -6.05 -18.62
C GLU A 126 4.59 -5.91 -17.81
N ARG A 127 4.55 -6.47 -16.60
CA ARG A 127 3.40 -6.35 -15.69
C ARG A 127 3.14 -4.90 -15.29
N GLU A 128 4.16 -4.15 -14.90
CA GLU A 128 4.06 -2.72 -14.57
C GLU A 128 3.55 -1.91 -15.79
N ALA A 129 4.09 -2.15 -16.98
CA ALA A 129 3.63 -1.51 -18.21
C ALA A 129 2.16 -1.84 -18.51
N ARG A 130 1.74 -3.08 -18.27
CA ARG A 130 0.35 -3.52 -18.44
C ARG A 130 -0.58 -2.83 -17.43
N ILE A 131 -0.16 -2.68 -16.17
CA ILE A 131 -0.89 -1.93 -15.14
C ILE A 131 -1.13 -0.50 -15.59
N GLU A 132 -0.07 0.20 -16.01
CA GLU A 132 -0.18 1.61 -16.39
C GLU A 132 -1.06 1.80 -17.63
N LYS A 133 -0.97 0.90 -18.60
CA LYS A 133 -1.88 0.88 -19.75
C LYS A 133 -3.34 0.67 -19.35
N LEU A 134 -3.62 -0.21 -18.38
CA LEU A 134 -4.98 -0.47 -17.91
C LEU A 134 -5.57 0.69 -17.11
N LYS A 135 -4.72 1.46 -16.40
CA LYS A 135 -5.13 2.67 -15.68
C LYS A 135 -5.40 3.87 -16.60
N GLU A 136 -5.04 3.79 -17.88
CA GLU A 136 -5.21 4.91 -18.81
C GLU A 136 -6.66 5.40 -18.86
N GLY A 137 -6.84 6.71 -18.68
CA GLY A 137 -8.15 7.36 -18.63
C GLY A 137 -8.90 7.20 -17.30
N MET A 138 -8.34 6.51 -16.30
CA MET A 138 -8.89 6.47 -14.95
C MET A 138 -8.35 7.62 -14.09
N GLU A 139 -9.25 8.21 -13.31
CA GLU A 139 -8.90 9.13 -12.24
C GLU A 139 -8.49 8.34 -11.00
N ARG A 140 -7.47 8.84 -10.31
CA ARG A 140 -6.97 8.28 -9.05
C ARG A 140 -7.44 9.15 -7.89
N THR A 141 -8.08 8.53 -6.91
CA THR A 141 -8.47 9.17 -5.65
C THR A 141 -7.96 8.35 -4.46
N ASP A 142 -7.07 8.92 -3.66
CA ASP A 142 -6.61 8.29 -2.42
C ASP A 142 -7.60 8.62 -1.29
N SER A 143 -8.26 7.62 -0.72
CA SER A 143 -9.27 7.83 0.33
C SER A 143 -9.34 6.67 1.32
N GLY A 144 -9.05 6.97 2.59
CA GLY A 144 -9.00 5.97 3.65
C GLY A 144 -7.87 4.97 3.43
N ALA A 145 -8.20 3.67 3.48
CA ALA A 145 -7.23 2.58 3.34
C ALA A 145 -6.98 2.12 1.89
N TYR A 146 -7.70 2.69 0.91
CA TYR A 146 -7.64 2.28 -0.49
C TYR A 146 -7.31 3.45 -1.41
N THR A 147 -6.56 3.17 -2.47
CA THR A 147 -6.51 4.01 -3.66
C THR A 147 -7.61 3.58 -4.61
N TRP A 148 -8.48 4.50 -4.97
CA TRP A 148 -9.63 4.27 -5.85
C TRP A 148 -9.34 4.73 -7.27
N TYR A 149 -9.71 3.89 -8.23
CA TYR A 149 -9.61 4.14 -9.65
C TYR A 149 -11.00 4.08 -10.30
N SER A 150 -11.34 5.09 -11.09
CA SER A 150 -12.59 5.13 -11.87
C SER A 150 -12.42 5.96 -13.11
N TYR A 151 -13.17 5.64 -14.17
CA TYR A 151 -13.28 6.53 -15.31
C TYR A 151 -14.07 7.80 -14.93
N PRO A 152 -13.74 8.96 -15.50
CA PRO A 152 -14.45 10.21 -15.23
C PRO A 152 -15.94 10.07 -15.54
N GLU A 153 -16.77 10.75 -14.75
CA GLU A 153 -18.20 10.84 -15.01
C GLU A 153 -18.41 11.46 -16.39
N GLU A 154 -19.19 10.80 -17.26
CA GLU A 154 -19.58 11.42 -18.52
C GLU A 154 -20.46 12.64 -18.22
N LYS A 155 -20.39 13.67 -19.08
CA LYS A 155 -21.17 14.90 -18.88
C LYS A 155 -22.62 14.55 -18.56
N LYS A 156 -23.14 15.12 -17.47
CA LYS A 156 -24.55 15.02 -17.05
C LYS A 156 -25.45 15.10 -18.30
N LEU A 157 -26.08 14.00 -18.70
CA LEU A 157 -27.10 14.06 -19.73
C LEU A 157 -28.42 14.47 -19.07
N ALA A 158 -29.36 14.92 -19.89
CA ALA A 158 -30.73 15.15 -19.46
C ALA A 158 -31.30 13.84 -18.91
N GLY A 159 -31.53 13.80 -17.60
CA GLY A 159 -32.13 12.68 -16.88
C GLY A 159 -31.35 11.35 -16.94
N GLY A 160 -31.74 10.42 -16.07
CA GLY A 160 -31.34 9.02 -16.17
C GLY A 160 -30.48 8.49 -15.02
N LEU A 161 -30.17 7.19 -15.12
CA LEU A 161 -29.35 6.46 -14.16
C LEU A 161 -27.91 6.38 -14.69
N TYR A 162 -26.97 6.85 -13.88
CA TYR A 162 -25.53 6.79 -14.14
C TYR A 162 -24.89 5.99 -13.04
N VAL A 163 -23.96 5.14 -13.46
CA VAL A 163 -23.34 4.19 -12.56
C VAL A 163 -21.85 4.24 -12.83
N GLN A 164 -21.09 4.55 -11.80
CA GLN A 164 -19.64 4.64 -11.87
C GLN A 164 -19.03 3.59 -10.93
N PRO A 165 -18.57 2.46 -11.49
CA PRO A 165 -17.74 1.51 -10.77
C PRO A 165 -16.45 2.18 -10.28
N LEU A 166 -16.02 1.79 -9.08
CA LEU A 166 -14.80 2.25 -8.42
C LEU A 166 -13.98 1.01 -8.06
N LEU A 167 -12.77 0.91 -8.57
CA LEU A 167 -11.83 -0.16 -8.24
C LEU A 167 -10.88 0.33 -7.16
N GLY A 168 -10.96 -0.26 -5.98
CA GLY A 168 -10.06 0.00 -4.86
C GLY A 168 -8.87 -0.95 -4.88
N HIS A 169 -7.67 -0.43 -4.61
CA HIS A 169 -6.46 -1.22 -4.42
C HIS A 169 -5.72 -0.80 -3.14
N SER A 170 -5.31 -1.81 -2.37
CA SER A 170 -4.53 -1.70 -1.15
C SER A 170 -3.74 -3.01 -1.00
N ARG A 171 -3.76 -3.65 0.18
CA ARG A 171 -3.33 -5.05 0.34
C ARG A 171 -4.17 -6.01 -0.52
N ASP A 172 -5.45 -5.71 -0.65
CA ASP A 172 -6.41 -6.43 -1.48
C ASP A 172 -7.07 -5.46 -2.48
N SER A 173 -7.77 -6.01 -3.46
CA SER A 173 -8.56 -5.24 -4.41
C SER A 173 -10.06 -5.51 -4.23
N THR A 174 -10.88 -4.46 -4.37
CA THR A 174 -12.33 -4.52 -4.15
C THR A 174 -13.08 -3.55 -5.06
N PHE A 175 -14.38 -3.76 -5.24
CA PHE A 175 -15.24 -2.86 -6.01
C PHE A 175 -16.24 -2.12 -5.12
N ARG A 176 -16.38 -0.83 -5.40
CA ARG A 176 -17.54 -0.02 -5.01
C ARG A 176 -18.26 0.47 -6.26
N CYS A 177 -19.44 1.03 -6.06
CA CYS A 177 -20.21 1.62 -7.13
C CYS A 177 -20.86 2.91 -6.65
N ASN A 178 -20.59 4.01 -7.34
CA ASN A 178 -21.40 5.21 -7.24
C ASN A 178 -22.63 5.03 -8.13
N ILE A 179 -23.79 5.34 -7.56
CA ILE A 179 -25.09 5.32 -8.22
C ILE A 179 -25.57 6.76 -8.20
N LEU A 180 -25.77 7.33 -9.39
CA LEU A 180 -26.22 8.70 -9.57
C LEU A 180 -27.48 8.67 -10.43
N TYR A 181 -28.62 9.00 -9.82
CA TYR A 181 -29.85 9.16 -10.55
C TYR A 181 -30.14 10.66 -10.69
N TYR A 182 -30.19 11.13 -11.94
CA TYR A 182 -30.59 12.49 -12.27
C TYR A 182 -32.03 12.47 -12.78
N TYR A 183 -32.86 13.35 -12.23
CA TYR A 183 -34.24 13.53 -12.64
C TYR A 183 -34.45 15.00 -13.04
N SER A 184 -35.11 15.23 -14.17
CA SER A 184 -35.57 16.56 -14.58
C SER A 184 -37.09 16.65 -14.49
N MET A 185 -37.60 17.75 -13.93
CA MET A 185 -39.05 18.00 -13.91
C MET A 185 -39.65 18.26 -15.30
N HIS A 186 -38.83 18.63 -16.28
CA HIS A 186 -39.26 18.90 -17.65
C HIS A 186 -39.33 17.64 -18.52
N GLU A 187 -38.67 16.56 -18.09
CA GLU A 187 -38.85 15.27 -18.73
C GLU A 187 -40.21 14.72 -18.33
N SER A 188 -41.08 14.55 -19.31
CA SER A 188 -42.38 13.86 -19.22
C SER A 188 -42.29 12.39 -18.79
N SER A 189 -41.16 11.97 -18.20
CA SER A 189 -41.00 10.65 -17.63
C SER A 189 -41.97 10.54 -16.45
N MET A 190 -43.00 9.72 -16.62
CA MET A 190 -43.97 9.33 -15.60
C MET A 190 -43.34 8.69 -14.33
N ARG A 191 -42.01 8.69 -14.20
CA ARG A 191 -41.28 7.91 -13.20
C ARG A 191 -41.08 8.66 -11.89
N GLY A 192 -41.15 10.00 -11.89
CA GLY A 192 -41.00 10.81 -10.69
C GLY A 192 -39.72 10.51 -9.91
N TRP A 193 -39.58 11.13 -8.74
CA TRP A 193 -38.47 10.85 -7.83
C TRP A 193 -38.61 9.42 -7.26
N ILE A 194 -37.52 8.62 -7.24
CA ILE A 194 -37.54 7.18 -6.93
C ILE A 194 -37.28 6.92 -5.44
N PHE A 195 -36.39 7.66 -4.80
CA PHE A 195 -35.89 7.36 -3.44
C PHE A 195 -35.40 5.92 -3.33
N GLY A 196 -34.54 5.49 -4.26
CA GLY A 196 -34.26 4.07 -4.43
C GLY A 196 -33.54 3.46 -3.24
N ASP A 197 -33.99 2.27 -2.88
CA ASP A 197 -33.56 1.46 -1.74
C ASP A 197 -32.83 0.18 -2.20
N HIS A 198 -32.78 -0.09 -3.50
CA HIS A 198 -32.09 -1.24 -4.06
C HIS A 198 -31.38 -0.93 -5.37
N PHE A 199 -30.31 -1.67 -5.62
CA PHE A 199 -29.55 -1.64 -6.85
C PHE A 199 -29.25 -3.06 -7.33
N ALA A 200 -29.22 -3.28 -8.64
CA ALA A 200 -28.85 -4.54 -9.23
C ALA A 200 -28.02 -4.38 -10.49
N ILE A 201 -27.16 -5.37 -10.71
CA ILE A 201 -26.43 -5.58 -11.95
C ILE A 201 -26.98 -6.87 -12.55
N GLU A 202 -27.46 -6.80 -13.78
CA GLU A 202 -27.94 -7.95 -14.52
C GLU A 202 -27.15 -8.13 -15.81
N ALA A 203 -26.68 -9.36 -16.06
CA ALA A 203 -25.89 -9.70 -17.24
C ALA A 203 -26.15 -11.15 -17.65
N ASP A 204 -26.60 -11.37 -18.89
CA ASP A 204 -26.87 -12.69 -19.47
C ASP A 204 -27.64 -13.63 -18.53
N GLY A 205 -28.80 -13.17 -18.03
CA GLY A 205 -29.70 -13.93 -17.17
C GLY A 205 -29.30 -14.02 -15.70
N GLU A 206 -28.10 -13.60 -15.34
CA GLU A 206 -27.64 -13.54 -13.94
C GLU A 206 -27.93 -12.17 -13.34
N ARG A 207 -28.44 -12.13 -12.11
CA ARG A 207 -28.69 -10.88 -11.37
C ARG A 207 -28.05 -10.94 -9.99
N ARG A 208 -27.33 -9.86 -9.63
CA ARG A 208 -26.92 -9.57 -8.26
C ARG A 208 -27.58 -8.29 -7.78
N THR A 209 -27.99 -8.28 -6.52
CA THR A 209 -28.78 -7.21 -5.91
C THR A 209 -28.13 -6.78 -4.60
N TRP A 210 -28.15 -5.49 -4.33
CA TRP A 210 -27.68 -4.87 -3.10
C TRP A 210 -28.75 -3.93 -2.56
N GLU A 211 -28.93 -3.97 -1.24
CA GLU A 211 -29.77 -3.01 -0.52
C GLU A 211 -29.00 -1.73 -0.25
N ILE A 212 -29.70 -0.60 -0.38
CA ILE A 212 -29.19 0.73 -0.11
C ILE A 212 -29.86 1.24 1.14
N ALA A 213 -29.09 1.29 2.22
CA ALA A 213 -29.54 1.92 3.44
C ALA A 213 -29.82 3.41 3.18
N GLU A 214 -31.02 3.87 3.52
CA GLU A 214 -31.49 5.25 3.30
C GLU A 214 -30.48 6.29 3.81
N LYS A 215 -29.89 6.06 5.00
CA LYS A 215 -28.87 6.95 5.59
C LYS A 215 -27.59 7.12 4.76
N LYS A 216 -27.34 6.25 3.78
CA LYS A 216 -26.19 6.32 2.87
C LYS A 216 -26.54 7.04 1.56
N ARG A 217 -27.83 7.26 1.28
CA ARG A 217 -28.29 8.05 0.15
C ARG A 217 -28.13 9.54 0.47
N ARG A 218 -27.61 10.29 -0.49
CA ARG A 218 -27.44 11.74 -0.44
C ARG A 218 -28.31 12.32 -1.53
N ASP A 219 -29.39 12.92 -1.09
CA ASP A 219 -30.39 13.54 -1.95
C ASP A 219 -30.07 15.03 -2.09
N HIS A 220 -29.95 15.51 -3.31
CA HIS A 220 -29.68 16.91 -3.62
C HIS A 220 -30.71 17.45 -4.60
N LEU A 221 -31.22 18.64 -4.29
CA LEU A 221 -32.04 19.45 -5.18
C LEU A 221 -31.15 20.59 -5.68
N ASP A 222 -30.97 20.69 -7.00
CA ASP A 222 -30.20 21.80 -7.58
C ASP A 222 -30.91 23.14 -7.30
N LYS A 223 -30.14 24.23 -7.28
CA LYS A 223 -30.62 25.57 -6.87
C LYS A 223 -31.82 26.07 -7.66
N ASP A 224 -31.89 25.71 -8.94
CA ASP A 224 -32.96 26.14 -9.84
C ASP A 224 -34.18 25.21 -9.78
N VAL A 225 -34.15 24.19 -8.92
CA VAL A 225 -35.19 23.17 -8.69
C VAL A 225 -35.43 22.26 -9.92
N GLU A 226 -34.96 22.61 -11.11
CA GLU A 226 -35.16 21.87 -12.36
C GLU A 226 -34.58 20.44 -12.37
N PHE A 227 -33.57 20.18 -11.52
CA PHE A 227 -32.88 18.89 -11.44
C PHE A 227 -32.82 18.37 -10.00
N LEU A 228 -33.22 17.11 -9.84
CA LEU A 228 -33.05 16.32 -8.62
C LEU A 228 -31.95 15.29 -8.84
N THR A 229 -31.09 15.11 -7.85
CA THR A 229 -30.04 14.08 -7.87
C THR A 229 -30.11 13.20 -6.64
N GLU A 230 -30.25 11.90 -6.83
CA GLU A 230 -30.01 10.90 -5.79
C GLU A 230 -28.61 10.33 -5.97
N ARG A 231 -27.79 10.38 -4.92
CA ARG A 231 -26.44 9.78 -4.94
C ARG A 231 -26.32 8.74 -3.85
N SER A 232 -25.87 7.55 -4.22
CA SER A 232 -25.51 6.51 -3.26
C SER A 232 -24.17 5.90 -3.64
N GLN A 233 -23.42 5.45 -2.64
CA GLN A 233 -22.23 4.62 -2.85
C GLN A 233 -22.42 3.31 -2.11
N ILE A 234 -22.28 2.20 -2.84
CA ILE A 234 -22.38 0.86 -2.29
C ILE A 234 -21.05 0.11 -2.46
N ALA A 235 -20.75 -0.76 -1.49
CA ALA A 235 -19.69 -1.76 -1.64
C ALA A 235 -20.30 -2.99 -2.31
N LEU A 236 -19.67 -3.46 -3.40
CA LEU A 236 -20.16 -4.62 -4.13
C LEU A 236 -19.70 -5.94 -3.51
N GLY A 237 -18.62 -5.91 -2.74
CA GLY A 237 -18.04 -7.09 -2.10
C GLY A 237 -17.43 -8.07 -3.11
N GLU A 238 -17.25 -9.33 -2.68
CA GLU A 238 -16.65 -10.39 -3.50
C GLU A 238 -17.48 -10.71 -4.76
N GLU A 239 -18.81 -10.71 -4.61
CA GLU A 239 -19.76 -10.91 -5.72
C GLU A 239 -19.69 -9.81 -6.79
N GLY A 240 -19.18 -8.63 -6.44
CA GLY A 240 -19.04 -7.49 -7.33
C GLY A 240 -18.14 -7.77 -8.53
N ALA A 241 -16.96 -8.32 -8.29
CA ALA A 241 -16.01 -8.64 -9.36
C ALA A 241 -16.60 -9.68 -10.33
N PHE A 242 -17.29 -10.70 -9.80
CA PHE A 242 -17.94 -11.74 -10.60
C PHE A 242 -18.96 -11.17 -11.59
N ILE A 243 -19.93 -10.41 -11.09
CA ILE A 243 -21.02 -9.90 -11.95
C ILE A 243 -20.56 -8.77 -12.88
N LEU A 244 -19.58 -7.94 -12.47
CA LEU A 244 -18.97 -6.95 -13.35
C LEU A 244 -18.15 -7.60 -14.46
N ARG A 245 -17.40 -8.68 -14.17
CA ARG A 245 -16.71 -9.49 -15.19
C ARG A 245 -17.71 -10.03 -16.20
N ARG A 246 -18.85 -10.56 -15.74
CA ARG A 246 -19.92 -11.04 -16.62
C ARG A 246 -20.51 -9.89 -17.45
N ALA A 247 -20.90 -8.79 -16.82
CA ALA A 247 -21.47 -7.61 -17.48
C ALA A 247 -20.57 -7.03 -18.58
N SER A 248 -19.26 -7.04 -18.38
CA SER A 248 -18.29 -6.51 -19.33
C SER A 248 -18.12 -7.37 -20.60
N ASN A 249 -18.52 -8.65 -20.56
CA ASN A 249 -18.45 -9.60 -21.67
C ASN A 249 -19.83 -9.98 -22.24
N ALA A 250 -20.90 -9.65 -21.51
CA ALA A 250 -22.26 -10.01 -21.87
C ALA A 250 -22.75 -9.33 -23.15
N HIS A 251 -23.68 -9.98 -23.86
CA HIS A 251 -24.35 -9.37 -25.01
C HIS A 251 -25.19 -8.17 -24.55
N ALA A 252 -25.95 -8.34 -23.48
CA ALA A 252 -26.70 -7.27 -22.83
C ALA A 252 -26.41 -7.28 -21.32
N ALA A 253 -26.09 -6.10 -20.78
CA ALA A 253 -25.92 -5.89 -19.36
C ALA A 253 -26.64 -4.60 -18.97
N ARG A 254 -27.25 -4.59 -17.79
CA ARG A 254 -27.99 -3.44 -17.27
C ARG A 254 -27.76 -3.23 -15.80
N PHE A 255 -27.73 -1.96 -15.42
CA PHE A 255 -27.87 -1.52 -14.06
C PHE A 255 -29.31 -1.16 -13.79
N ILE A 256 -29.82 -1.52 -12.62
CA ILE A 256 -31.21 -1.32 -12.23
C ILE A 256 -31.21 -0.67 -10.85
N TYR A 257 -31.95 0.42 -10.72
CA TYR A 257 -32.15 1.15 -9.47
C TYR A 257 -33.64 1.29 -9.22
N TRP A 258 -34.10 0.92 -8.02
CA TRP A 258 -35.53 0.95 -7.71
C TRP A 258 -35.82 1.23 -6.25
N SER A 259 -37.07 1.59 -5.99
CA SER A 259 -37.66 1.69 -4.66
C SER A 259 -38.75 0.64 -4.51
N THR A 260 -38.64 -0.17 -3.46
CA THR A 260 -39.66 -1.18 -3.14
C THR A 260 -40.92 -0.52 -2.60
N ALA A 261 -40.78 0.52 -1.79
CA ALA A 261 -41.91 1.24 -1.20
C ALA A 261 -42.72 2.03 -2.25
N GLU A 262 -42.04 2.67 -3.21
CA GLU A 262 -42.69 3.50 -4.24
C GLU A 262 -43.11 2.69 -5.48
N GLY A 263 -42.62 1.47 -5.64
CA GLY A 263 -42.84 0.65 -6.84
C GLY A 263 -42.23 1.24 -8.12
N LYS A 264 -41.28 2.18 -7.99
CA LYS A 264 -40.63 2.88 -9.10
C LYS A 264 -39.27 2.26 -9.42
N SER A 265 -38.91 2.25 -10.70
CA SER A 265 -37.61 1.75 -11.14
C SER A 265 -37.07 2.50 -12.36
N ILE A 266 -35.75 2.50 -12.47
CA ILE A 266 -35.02 2.94 -13.65
C ILE A 266 -33.89 1.95 -13.96
N SER A 267 -33.56 1.82 -15.23
CA SER A 267 -32.46 0.98 -15.67
C SER A 267 -31.61 1.69 -16.71
N HIS A 268 -30.31 1.42 -16.68
CA HIS A 268 -29.35 1.84 -17.68
C HIS A 268 -28.72 0.61 -18.33
N THR A 269 -28.76 0.55 -19.65
CA THR A 269 -28.11 -0.54 -20.41
C THR A 269 -26.70 -0.10 -20.77
N LEU A 270 -25.72 -0.94 -20.44
CA LEU A 270 -24.32 -0.60 -20.65
C LEU A 270 -24.01 -0.50 -22.15
N THR A 271 -23.42 0.62 -22.53
CA THR A 271 -22.87 0.88 -23.86
C THR A 271 -21.62 0.04 -24.11
N SER A 272 -21.21 -0.07 -25.39
CA SER A 272 -19.97 -0.75 -25.77
C SER A 272 -18.73 -0.13 -25.10
N GLU A 273 -18.73 1.18 -24.92
CA GLU A 273 -17.64 1.92 -24.27
C GLU A 273 -17.59 1.64 -22.76
N GLU A 274 -18.73 1.66 -22.07
CA GLU A 274 -18.79 1.30 -20.65
C GLU A 274 -18.37 -0.15 -20.42
N LYS A 275 -18.78 -1.07 -21.30
CA LYS A 275 -18.30 -2.47 -21.24
C LYS A 275 -16.78 -2.55 -21.45
N ARG A 276 -16.21 -1.77 -22.38
CA ARG A 276 -14.75 -1.70 -22.59
C ARG A 276 -14.03 -1.20 -21.34
N ARG A 277 -14.52 -0.12 -20.73
CA ARG A 277 -14.00 0.43 -19.47
C ARG A 277 -14.07 -0.59 -18.33
N LEU A 278 -15.20 -1.28 -18.19
CA LEU A 278 -15.33 -2.37 -17.22
C LEU A 278 -14.35 -3.50 -17.46
N ARG A 279 -14.12 -3.92 -18.73
CA ARG A 279 -13.12 -4.95 -19.05
C ARG A 279 -11.72 -4.52 -18.60
N ASN A 280 -11.35 -3.25 -18.79
CA ASN A 280 -10.08 -2.72 -18.32
C ASN A 280 -9.97 -2.76 -16.78
N MET A 281 -11.02 -2.35 -16.07
CA MET A 281 -11.06 -2.40 -14.59
C MET A 281 -10.97 -3.83 -14.07
N ILE A 282 -11.66 -4.78 -14.70
CA ILE A 282 -11.61 -6.19 -14.32
C ILE A 282 -10.25 -6.80 -14.63
N ALA A 283 -9.65 -6.50 -15.78
CA ALA A 283 -8.29 -6.94 -16.10
C ALA A 283 -7.26 -6.40 -15.10
N LEU A 284 -7.44 -5.15 -14.63
CA LEU A 284 -6.57 -4.55 -13.61
C LEU A 284 -6.78 -5.20 -12.24
N TYR A 285 -8.04 -5.45 -11.87
CA TYR A 285 -8.39 -6.21 -10.66
C TYR A 285 -7.74 -7.59 -10.66
N ASP A 286 -7.89 -8.35 -11.75
CA ASP A 286 -7.33 -9.71 -11.87
C ASP A 286 -5.81 -9.69 -11.76
N LEU A 287 -5.15 -8.74 -12.42
CA LEU A 287 -3.69 -8.60 -12.37
C LEU A 287 -3.18 -8.29 -10.95
N TRP A 288 -3.92 -7.50 -10.16
CA TRP A 288 -3.56 -7.20 -8.77
C TRP A 288 -3.79 -8.35 -7.80
N GLN A 289 -4.57 -9.36 -8.18
CA GLN A 289 -4.79 -10.58 -7.40
C GLN A 289 -3.76 -11.68 -7.72
N GLU A 290 -2.97 -11.51 -8.78
CA GLU A 290 -1.84 -12.40 -9.08
C GLU A 290 -0.79 -12.31 -7.96
N PRO A 291 -0.26 -13.45 -7.50
CA PRO A 291 0.72 -13.53 -6.41
C PRO A 291 2.07 -12.89 -6.75
#